data_AF-A0A7J9I4P9-F1
#
_entry.id   AF-A0A7J9I4P9-F1
#
_cell.length_a   1.000
_cell.length_b   1.000
_cell.length_c   1.000
_cell.angle_alpha   90.00
_cell.angle_beta   90.00
_cell.angle_gamma   90.00
#
_symmetry.space_group_name_H-M   'P 1'
#
loop_
_entity.id
_entity.type
_entity.pdbx_description
1 polymer ?
#
loop_
_entity_poly.entity_id
_entity_poly.type
_entity_poly.pdbx_seq_one_letter_code
_entity_poly.pdbx_strand_id
1 'polypeptide(L)'
;MGGDHCFLAGGNWRLIKALCDGVPIIYGKTVDAIRYGVEGVEVVTGKQAFQADMVLCTVPLGVLKRRTIRFEPELPQRKLAAIDRLGFGLLNKVAMIFSHVFWGEELDTFGCLNDTSDNRGEFFLFYSYHTVSGGPVLIALVAGKAAQTFERTDPSLLLHRVLSKLRGIYGPKGVDVPDPIQTICTRWGNDPFSYGSYSHVRVQSSGRDYDILAESIGNRLFFAGEATTRQYPATMHGAYLSGLREASRILRATRGRQNYFRRSVQRNVGPSSDQLGDLFKMPDLVFGKFSFVFNPLTEDPKSLGLLRIAFDNCTDDMRKVLEKSCDPQSNQSLQLYAALSREQAHELQMVTGEDESKLVFLINNIGLKLMGANALGITYNSLVTSISSARKGRSRYRISAPLLNTV
;
A
#
# COMPACT_ATOMS: atom_id res chain seq x y z
N MET A 1 0.95 -14.93 23.27
CA MET A 1 0.94 -13.59 23.89
C MET A 1 0.39 -13.75 25.29
N GLY A 2 0.98 -13.08 26.28
CA GLY A 2 0.43 -12.98 27.64
C GLY A 2 -0.09 -11.56 27.89
N GLY A 3 -1.00 -11.40 28.85
CA GLY A 3 -1.64 -10.13 29.20
C GLY A 3 -3.09 -10.02 28.69
N ASP A 4 -3.76 -8.96 29.15
CA ASP A 4 -5.17 -8.73 28.87
C ASP A 4 -5.42 -8.26 27.44
N HIS A 5 -6.63 -8.53 26.94
CA HIS A 5 -7.09 -7.97 25.68
C HIS A 5 -7.50 -6.51 25.90
N CYS A 6 -6.93 -5.60 25.10
CA CYS A 6 -7.18 -4.17 25.24
C CYS A 6 -7.84 -3.58 23.99
N PHE A 7 -8.70 -2.58 24.20
CA PHE A 7 -9.15 -1.68 23.13
C PHE A 7 -8.16 -0.53 22.97
N LEU A 8 -7.98 -0.06 21.73
CA LEU A 8 -7.21 1.15 21.46
C LEU A 8 -8.12 2.38 21.58
N ALA A 9 -7.84 3.23 22.57
CA ALA A 9 -8.57 4.47 22.80
C ALA A 9 -8.48 5.40 21.58
N GLY A 10 -9.64 5.88 21.11
CA GLY A 10 -9.75 6.64 19.86
C GLY A 10 -9.70 5.79 18.58
N GLY A 11 -9.73 4.46 18.71
CA GLY A 11 -9.89 3.51 17.61
C GLY A 11 -8.61 3.11 16.88
N ASN A 12 -8.63 1.91 16.30
CA ASN A 12 -7.48 1.33 15.58
C ASN A 12 -7.00 2.18 14.39
N TRP A 13 -7.86 3.05 13.85
CA TRP A 13 -7.50 3.93 12.73
C TRP A 13 -6.33 4.86 13.04
N ARG A 14 -6.14 5.26 14.30
CA ARG A 14 -5.00 6.11 14.71
C ARG A 14 -3.65 5.45 14.39
N LEU A 15 -3.56 4.14 14.63
CA LEU A 15 -2.37 3.35 14.29
C LEU A 15 -2.13 3.34 12.78
N ILE A 16 -3.17 3.09 11.99
CA ILE A 16 -3.07 3.05 10.53
C ILE A 16 -2.64 4.41 9.98
N LYS A 17 -3.27 5.50 10.46
CA LYS A 17 -2.91 6.87 10.05
C LYS A 17 -1.44 7.18 10.32
N ALA A 18 -0.92 6.79 11.49
CA ALA A 18 0.48 6.99 11.82
C ALA A 18 1.42 6.18 10.91
N LEU A 19 1.06 4.93 10.55
CA LEU A 19 1.85 4.10 9.64
C LEU A 19 1.83 4.59 8.18
N CYS A 20 0.81 5.38 7.80
CA CYS A 20 0.71 5.97 6.47
C CYS A 20 1.52 7.26 6.32
N ASP A 21 2.05 7.83 7.40
CA ASP A 21 2.79 9.09 7.35
C ASP A 21 4.08 8.93 6.51
N GLY A 22 4.31 9.87 5.58
CA GLY A 22 5.43 9.82 4.64
C GLY A 22 5.37 8.72 3.58
N VAL A 23 4.28 7.93 3.50
CA VAL A 23 4.13 6.87 2.48
C VAL A 23 3.32 7.41 1.28
N PRO A 24 3.82 7.30 0.04
CA PRO A 24 3.07 7.73 -1.14
C PRO A 24 1.91 6.74 -1.41
N ILE A 25 0.68 7.15 -1.07
CA ILE A 25 -0.54 6.34 -1.26
C ILE A 25 -1.40 6.97 -2.35
N ILE A 26 -1.72 6.19 -3.39
CA ILE A 26 -2.57 6.61 -4.50
C ILE A 26 -3.96 5.99 -4.33
N TYR A 27 -4.89 6.77 -3.77
CA TYR A 27 -6.29 6.35 -3.60
C TYR A 27 -7.07 6.35 -4.92
N GLY A 28 -8.23 5.69 -4.94
CA GLY A 28 -9.11 5.64 -6.11
C GLY A 28 -8.56 4.81 -7.28
N LYS A 29 -7.58 3.93 -7.01
CA LYS A 29 -6.97 3.03 -8.00
C LYS A 29 -7.27 1.58 -7.66
N THR A 30 -8.36 1.06 -8.22
CA THR A 30 -8.67 -0.38 -8.13
C THR A 30 -7.80 -1.14 -9.13
N VAL A 31 -7.09 -2.16 -8.64
CA VAL A 31 -6.26 -3.04 -9.49
C VAL A 31 -7.16 -4.05 -10.20
N ASP A 32 -7.03 -4.14 -11.52
CA ASP A 32 -7.76 -5.10 -12.37
C ASP A 32 -6.88 -6.25 -12.82
N ALA A 33 -5.59 -6.00 -13.03
CA ALA A 33 -4.63 -7.02 -13.42
C ALA A 33 -3.22 -6.77 -12.88
N ILE A 34 -2.49 -7.85 -12.65
CA ILE A 34 -1.07 -7.85 -12.30
C ILE A 34 -0.36 -8.74 -13.32
N ARG A 35 0.39 -8.11 -14.22
CA ARG A 35 1.26 -8.80 -15.16
C ARG A 35 2.66 -8.90 -14.57
N TYR A 36 3.30 -10.05 -14.68
CA TYR A 36 4.63 -10.25 -14.11
C TYR A 36 5.47 -11.20 -14.97
N GLY A 37 6.76 -10.96 -15.03
CA GLY A 37 7.68 -11.76 -15.82
C GLY A 37 9.14 -11.50 -15.46
N VAL A 38 10.03 -11.94 -16.36
CA VAL A 38 11.48 -11.77 -16.16
C VAL A 38 11.89 -10.30 -16.14
N GLU A 39 11.22 -9.46 -16.93
CA GLU A 39 11.51 -8.02 -17.09
C GLU A 39 10.97 -7.14 -15.96
N GLY A 40 10.01 -7.61 -15.15
CA GLY A 40 9.41 -6.80 -14.11
C GLY A 40 7.93 -7.14 -13.87
N VAL A 41 7.19 -6.16 -13.35
CA VAL A 41 5.76 -6.26 -13.08
C VAL A 41 5.01 -5.02 -13.58
N GLU A 42 3.81 -5.24 -14.09
CA GLU A 42 2.86 -4.20 -14.48
C GLU A 42 1.56 -4.37 -13.69
N VAL A 43 1.16 -3.35 -12.94
CA VAL A 43 -0.11 -3.30 -12.20
C VAL A 43 -1.08 -2.42 -12.98
N VAL A 44 -2.16 -2.99 -13.47
CA VAL A 44 -3.17 -2.33 -14.30
C VAL A 44 -4.34 -1.88 -13.43
N THR A 45 -4.73 -0.60 -13.55
CA THR A 45 -5.86 0.01 -12.85
C THR A 45 -6.71 0.81 -13.86
N GLY A 46 -7.82 0.26 -14.31
CA GLY A 46 -8.64 0.80 -15.38
C GLY A 46 -7.84 1.01 -16.67
N LYS A 47 -7.65 2.28 -17.06
CA LYS A 47 -6.87 2.68 -18.24
C LYS A 47 -5.40 3.00 -17.92
N GLN A 48 -4.97 2.88 -16.67
CA GLN A 48 -3.63 3.20 -16.21
C GLN A 48 -2.82 1.93 -15.91
N ALA A 49 -1.50 2.01 -16.03
CA ALA A 49 -0.59 0.93 -15.72
C ALA A 49 0.63 1.47 -14.96
N PHE A 50 1.00 0.77 -13.88
CA PHE A 50 2.16 1.07 -13.04
C PHE A 50 3.21 -0.01 -13.24
N GLN A 51 4.42 0.39 -13.62
CA GLN A 51 5.54 -0.51 -13.84
C GLN A 51 6.46 -0.51 -12.62
N ALA A 52 6.94 -1.68 -12.23
CA ALA A 52 7.88 -1.83 -11.13
C ALA A 52 8.80 -3.04 -11.32
N ASP A 53 9.87 -3.12 -10.53
CA ASP A 53 10.71 -4.30 -10.46
C ASP A 53 10.02 -5.47 -9.78
N MET A 54 9.19 -5.21 -8.77
CA MET A 54 8.52 -6.18 -7.92
C MET A 54 7.20 -5.60 -7.41
N VAL A 55 6.24 -6.46 -7.07
CA VAL A 55 4.95 -6.09 -6.47
C VAL A 55 4.72 -6.90 -5.21
N LEU A 56 4.21 -6.22 -4.18
CA LEU A 56 3.69 -6.84 -2.96
C LEU A 56 2.16 -6.81 -3.02
N CYS A 57 1.53 -7.97 -3.13
CA CYS A 57 0.09 -8.12 -3.12
C CYS A 57 -0.39 -8.33 -1.67
N THR A 58 -1.22 -7.40 -1.16
CA THR A 58 -1.82 -7.46 0.18
C THR A 58 -3.35 -7.49 0.15
N VAL A 59 -3.92 -7.84 -1.00
CA VAL A 59 -5.38 -7.84 -1.17
C VAL A 59 -6.01 -8.93 -0.30
N PRO A 60 -7.21 -8.71 0.27
CA PRO A 60 -7.85 -9.71 1.14
C PRO A 60 -8.10 -11.04 0.45
N LEU A 61 -8.09 -12.13 1.22
CA LEU A 61 -8.35 -13.46 0.69
C LEU A 61 -9.73 -13.56 -0.01
N GLY A 62 -10.74 -12.84 0.47
CA GLY A 62 -12.05 -12.74 -0.20
C GLY A 62 -11.96 -12.20 -1.64
N VAL A 63 -11.12 -11.18 -1.86
CA VAL A 63 -10.84 -10.63 -3.21
C VAL A 63 -10.14 -11.66 -4.10
N LEU A 64 -9.12 -12.36 -3.57
CA LEU A 64 -8.43 -13.43 -4.31
C LEU A 64 -9.39 -14.56 -4.71
N LYS A 65 -10.29 -14.96 -3.81
CA LYS A 65 -11.31 -15.99 -4.07
C LYS A 65 -12.32 -15.57 -5.14
N ARG A 66 -12.68 -14.29 -5.20
CA ARG A 66 -13.57 -13.74 -6.24
C ARG A 66 -12.90 -13.62 -7.60
N ARG A 67 -11.57 -13.74 -7.68
CA ARG A 67 -10.78 -13.62 -8.92
C ARG A 67 -11.05 -12.31 -9.66
N THR A 68 -11.28 -11.21 -8.92
CA THR A 68 -11.51 -9.89 -9.51
C THR A 68 -10.24 -9.30 -10.11
N ILE A 69 -9.07 -9.70 -9.62
CA ILE A 69 -7.76 -9.32 -10.15
C ILE A 69 -7.24 -10.46 -11.03
N ARG A 70 -6.91 -10.14 -12.29
CA ARG A 70 -6.26 -11.09 -13.21
C ARG A 70 -4.76 -11.13 -12.95
N PHE A 71 -4.19 -12.33 -12.89
CA PHE A 71 -2.75 -12.52 -12.81
C PHE A 71 -2.25 -13.05 -14.17
N GLU A 72 -1.25 -12.40 -14.75
CA GLU A 72 -0.74 -12.72 -16.09
C GLU A 72 0.80 -12.89 -16.03
N PRO A 73 1.35 -14.12 -16.07
CA PRO A 73 0.65 -15.40 -16.23
C PRO A 73 -0.18 -15.79 -14.98
N GLU A 74 -1.06 -16.78 -15.14
CA GLU A 74 -1.92 -17.24 -14.04
C GLU A 74 -1.10 -17.73 -12.84
N LEU A 75 -1.65 -17.57 -11.63
CA LEU A 75 -1.02 -18.05 -10.41
C LEU A 75 -0.80 -19.57 -10.46
N PRO A 76 0.30 -20.09 -9.89
CA PRO A 76 0.54 -21.54 -9.85
C PRO A 76 -0.62 -22.29 -9.19
N GLN A 77 -0.96 -23.47 -9.73
CA GLN A 77 -2.11 -24.27 -9.28
C GLN A 77 -2.09 -24.55 -7.77
N ARG A 78 -0.90 -24.75 -7.18
CA ARG A 78 -0.74 -24.95 -5.74
C ARG A 78 -1.25 -23.75 -4.93
N LYS A 79 -1.01 -22.52 -5.41
CA LYS A 79 -1.46 -21.28 -4.78
C LYS A 79 -2.97 -21.07 -4.98
N LEU A 80 -3.49 -21.30 -6.19
CA LEU A 80 -4.93 -21.27 -6.45
C LEU A 80 -5.69 -22.24 -5.54
N ALA A 81 -5.20 -23.46 -5.41
CA ALA A 81 -5.83 -24.46 -4.55
C ALA A 81 -5.79 -24.07 -3.06
N ALA A 82 -4.73 -23.37 -2.60
CA ALA A 82 -4.69 -22.84 -1.23
C ALA A 82 -5.68 -21.69 -1.03
N ILE A 83 -5.80 -20.78 -2.01
CA ILE A 83 -6.80 -19.71 -2.03
C ILE A 83 -8.20 -20.33 -1.91
N ASP A 84 -8.50 -21.39 -2.67
CA ASP A 84 -9.81 -22.04 -2.65
C ASP A 84 -10.07 -22.82 -1.34
N ARG A 85 -9.06 -23.51 -0.80
CA ARG A 85 -9.20 -24.30 0.45
C ARG A 85 -9.42 -23.45 1.69
N LEU A 86 -8.63 -22.38 1.87
CA LEU A 86 -8.77 -21.50 3.04
C LEU A 86 -10.19 -20.96 3.14
N GLY A 87 -10.71 -20.86 4.36
CA GLY A 87 -11.98 -20.22 4.62
C GLY A 87 -11.82 -18.70 4.70
N PHE A 88 -12.85 -17.97 4.33
CA PHE A 88 -12.94 -16.52 4.58
C PHE A 88 -14.28 -16.24 5.24
N GLY A 89 -14.23 -15.90 6.53
CA GLY A 89 -15.39 -15.82 7.41
C GLY A 89 -16.15 -14.51 7.25
N LEU A 90 -17.27 -14.40 7.96
CA LEU A 90 -18.08 -13.19 7.99
C LEU A 90 -18.53 -12.88 9.42
N LEU A 91 -18.23 -11.66 9.86
CA LEU A 91 -18.67 -11.09 11.12
C LEU A 91 -18.98 -9.61 10.89
N ASN A 92 -20.18 -9.18 11.26
CA ASN A 92 -20.62 -7.80 11.16
C ASN A 92 -20.87 -7.19 12.54
N LYS A 93 -20.96 -5.87 12.57
CA LYS A 93 -21.15 -5.06 13.76
C LYS A 93 -22.25 -4.05 13.53
N VAL A 94 -23.03 -3.78 14.56
CA VAL A 94 -23.91 -2.61 14.65
C VAL A 94 -23.36 -1.71 15.73
N ALA A 95 -22.75 -0.60 15.35
CA ALA A 95 -22.32 0.44 16.28
C ALA A 95 -23.45 1.43 16.49
N MET A 96 -23.79 1.71 17.75
CA MET A 96 -24.89 2.59 18.14
C MET A 96 -24.37 3.63 19.13
N ILE A 97 -24.60 4.91 18.82
CA ILE A 97 -24.28 6.05 19.68
C ILE A 97 -25.58 6.50 20.36
N PHE A 98 -25.61 6.56 21.68
CA PHE A 98 -26.78 6.97 22.45
C PHE A 98 -26.62 8.38 23.04
N SER A 99 -27.65 8.89 23.71
CA SER A 99 -27.57 10.17 24.43
C SER A 99 -26.86 10.05 25.79
N HIS A 100 -26.90 8.87 26.40
CA HIS A 100 -26.23 8.56 27.68
C HIS A 100 -25.99 7.05 27.81
N VAL A 101 -25.15 6.66 28.77
CA VAL A 101 -24.87 5.24 29.08
C VAL A 101 -26.00 4.70 29.97
N PHE A 102 -26.90 3.89 29.40
CA PHE A 102 -28.00 3.25 30.15
C PHE A 102 -27.68 1.82 30.61
N TRP A 103 -26.61 1.23 30.07
CA TRP A 103 -26.24 -0.18 30.32
C TRP A 103 -25.33 -0.40 31.54
N GLY A 104 -24.96 0.67 32.24
CA GLY A 104 -23.99 0.66 33.33
C GLY A 104 -22.53 0.75 32.86
N GLU A 105 -21.66 1.13 33.79
CA GLU A 105 -20.22 1.37 33.51
C GLU A 105 -19.32 0.20 33.90
N GLU A 106 -19.83 -0.76 34.67
CA GLU A 106 -19.02 -1.88 35.21
C GLU A 106 -18.80 -3.03 34.23
N LEU A 107 -19.58 -3.10 33.15
CA LEU A 107 -19.53 -4.21 32.19
C LEU A 107 -18.87 -3.78 30.88
N ASP A 108 -17.78 -4.45 30.53
CA ASP A 108 -17.17 -4.34 29.20
C ASP A 108 -17.99 -5.03 28.13
N THR A 109 -18.66 -6.14 28.49
CA THR A 109 -19.48 -6.93 27.57
C THR A 109 -20.69 -7.57 28.26
N PHE A 110 -21.74 -7.84 27.47
CA PHE A 110 -22.84 -8.70 27.89
C PHE A 110 -23.43 -9.47 26.71
N GLY A 111 -23.94 -10.67 26.99
CA GLY A 111 -24.53 -11.57 25.99
C GLY A 111 -26.05 -11.51 25.93
N CYS A 112 -26.61 -11.87 24.78
CA CYS A 112 -28.04 -12.09 24.59
C CYS A 112 -28.23 -13.43 23.87
N LEU A 113 -28.88 -14.39 24.53
CA LEU A 113 -29.19 -15.67 23.93
C LEU A 113 -30.36 -15.53 22.94
N ASN A 114 -30.33 -16.32 21.88
CA ASN A 114 -31.41 -16.42 20.91
C ASN A 114 -32.05 -17.79 20.99
N ASP A 115 -33.35 -17.86 20.70
CA ASP A 115 -34.15 -19.07 20.90
C ASP A 115 -33.89 -20.17 19.86
N THR A 116 -33.30 -19.83 18.70
CA THR A 116 -33.06 -20.80 17.62
C THR A 116 -31.59 -20.92 17.26
N SER A 117 -31.20 -22.13 16.89
CA SER A 117 -29.83 -22.41 16.42
C SER A 117 -29.46 -21.61 15.16
N ASP A 118 -30.44 -21.28 14.31
CA ASP A 118 -30.21 -20.58 13.05
C ASP A 118 -29.89 -19.09 13.24
N ASN A 119 -30.50 -18.44 14.23
CA ASN A 119 -30.24 -17.03 14.56
C ASN A 119 -29.32 -16.84 15.78
N ARG A 120 -28.68 -17.91 16.29
CA ARG A 120 -27.81 -17.86 17.49
C ARG A 120 -26.71 -16.79 17.45
N GLY A 121 -26.27 -16.39 16.25
CA GLY A 121 -25.25 -15.38 16.05
C GLY A 121 -25.79 -13.96 15.81
N GLU A 122 -27.10 -13.73 15.83
CA GLU A 122 -27.70 -12.40 15.64
C GLU A 122 -27.71 -11.63 16.98
N PHE A 123 -26.96 -10.52 17.05
CA PHE A 123 -26.89 -9.64 18.22
C PHE A 123 -26.60 -10.40 19.54
N PHE A 124 -25.74 -11.41 19.46
CA PHE A 124 -25.53 -12.36 20.55
C PHE A 124 -24.59 -11.82 21.65
N LEU A 125 -23.76 -10.82 21.29
CA LEU A 125 -22.77 -10.21 22.17
C LEU A 125 -22.71 -8.72 21.93
N PHE A 126 -22.73 -7.95 23.01
CA PHE A 126 -22.62 -6.50 23.03
C PHE A 126 -21.34 -6.09 23.73
N TYR A 127 -20.63 -5.12 23.15
CA TYR A 127 -19.47 -4.49 23.75
C TYR A 127 -19.78 -3.05 24.13
N SER A 128 -19.47 -2.71 25.37
CA SER A 128 -19.47 -1.36 25.90
C SER A 128 -18.18 -0.67 25.46
N TYR A 129 -18.29 0.38 24.64
CA TYR A 129 -17.14 1.16 24.17
C TYR A 129 -17.03 2.52 24.87
N HIS A 130 -17.83 2.77 25.90
CA HIS A 130 -17.94 4.11 26.49
C HIS A 130 -16.63 4.65 27.08
N THR A 131 -15.83 3.79 27.72
CA THR A 131 -14.53 4.13 28.29
C THR A 131 -13.44 4.42 27.25
N VAL A 132 -13.58 3.88 26.03
CA VAL A 132 -12.51 3.90 25.00
C VAL A 132 -12.83 4.77 23.79
N SER A 133 -14.12 5.05 23.55
CA SER A 133 -14.60 5.87 22.44
C SER A 133 -14.78 7.34 22.81
N GLY A 134 -14.85 7.67 24.10
CA GLY A 134 -15.12 9.03 24.59
C GLY A 134 -16.59 9.44 24.54
N GLY A 135 -17.51 8.48 24.35
CA GLY A 135 -18.96 8.72 24.36
C GLY A 135 -19.78 7.43 24.54
N PRO A 136 -21.10 7.51 24.73
CA PRO A 136 -21.97 6.35 24.99
C PRO A 136 -22.17 5.50 23.73
N VAL A 137 -21.16 4.66 23.42
CA VAL A 137 -21.16 3.76 22.27
C VAL A 137 -21.33 2.32 22.70
N LEU A 138 -22.30 1.63 22.09
CA LEU A 138 -22.51 0.20 22.24
C LEU A 138 -22.37 -0.49 20.88
N ILE A 139 -21.67 -1.62 20.83
CA ILE A 139 -21.47 -2.39 19.60
C ILE A 139 -22.09 -3.77 19.75
N ALA A 140 -23.07 -4.10 18.91
CA ALA A 140 -23.63 -5.45 18.82
C ALA A 140 -22.93 -6.27 17.73
N LEU A 141 -22.59 -7.53 18.01
CA LEU A 141 -21.98 -8.45 17.05
C LEU A 141 -23.01 -9.30 16.31
N VAL A 142 -22.73 -9.57 15.04
CA VAL A 142 -23.49 -10.50 14.20
C VAL A 142 -22.54 -11.48 13.53
N ALA A 143 -22.71 -12.78 13.78
CA ALA A 143 -21.80 -13.83 13.35
C ALA A 143 -22.51 -15.07 12.79
N GLY A 144 -21.74 -15.97 12.19
CA GLY A 144 -22.25 -17.26 11.69
C GLY A 144 -23.29 -17.10 10.57
N LYS A 145 -24.29 -17.98 10.56
CA LYS A 145 -25.37 -17.98 9.54
C LYS A 145 -26.17 -16.68 9.56
N ALA A 146 -26.39 -16.10 10.75
CA ALA A 146 -27.08 -14.82 10.91
C ALA A 146 -26.40 -13.67 10.17
N ALA A 147 -25.06 -13.66 10.11
CA ALA A 147 -24.32 -12.61 9.39
C ALA A 147 -24.61 -12.61 7.88
N GLN A 148 -24.91 -13.77 7.28
CA GLN A 148 -25.26 -13.86 5.86
C GLN A 148 -26.64 -13.25 5.57
N THR A 149 -27.62 -13.51 6.44
CA THR A 149 -28.96 -12.91 6.35
C THR A 149 -28.89 -11.41 6.62
N PHE A 150 -28.08 -11.00 7.60
CA PHE A 150 -27.84 -9.61 7.95
C PHE A 150 -27.40 -8.76 6.76
N GLU A 151 -26.48 -9.28 5.93
CA GLU A 151 -25.97 -8.61 4.72
C GLU A 151 -27.05 -8.22 3.69
N ARG A 152 -28.22 -8.86 3.74
CA ARG A 152 -29.36 -8.61 2.83
C ARG A 152 -30.56 -7.96 3.52
N THR A 153 -30.50 -7.78 4.82
CA THR A 153 -31.60 -7.22 5.60
C THR A 153 -31.50 -5.70 5.63
N ASP A 154 -32.64 -5.03 5.51
CA ASP A 154 -32.73 -3.57 5.59
C ASP A 154 -32.16 -3.02 6.93
N PRO A 155 -31.34 -1.96 6.93
CA PRO A 155 -30.79 -1.37 8.15
C PRO A 155 -31.83 -0.97 9.20
N SER A 156 -33.00 -0.46 8.82
CA SER A 156 -34.03 -0.03 9.78
C SER A 156 -34.62 -1.21 10.53
N LEU A 157 -34.81 -2.34 9.86
CA LEU A 157 -35.28 -3.58 10.48
C LEU A 157 -34.23 -4.17 11.42
N LEU A 158 -32.95 -4.11 11.04
CA LEU A 158 -31.84 -4.53 11.90
C LEU A 158 -31.77 -3.68 13.17
N LEU A 159 -31.95 -2.37 13.02
CA LEU A 159 -32.00 -1.43 14.15
C LEU A 159 -33.18 -1.75 15.08
N HIS A 160 -34.37 -1.93 14.51
CA HIS A 160 -35.55 -2.30 15.30
C HIS A 160 -35.32 -3.58 16.11
N ARG A 161 -34.74 -4.62 15.48
CA ARG A 161 -34.45 -5.89 16.15
C ARG A 161 -33.44 -5.77 17.28
N VAL A 162 -32.33 -5.04 17.07
CA VAL A 162 -31.33 -4.87 18.13
C VAL A 162 -31.86 -4.02 19.29
N LEU A 163 -32.65 -2.97 19.01
CA LEU A 163 -33.30 -2.17 20.05
C LEU A 163 -34.36 -2.95 20.80
N SER A 164 -35.13 -3.81 20.12
CA SER A 164 -36.08 -4.71 20.78
C SER A 164 -35.38 -5.63 21.78
N LYS A 165 -34.19 -6.14 21.45
CA LYS A 165 -33.38 -6.93 22.39
C LYS A 165 -32.91 -6.11 23.57
N LEU A 166 -32.37 -4.92 23.35
CA LEU A 166 -31.92 -4.04 24.42
C LEU A 166 -33.08 -3.66 25.35
N ARG A 167 -34.23 -3.25 24.80
CA ARG A 167 -35.44 -2.96 25.57
C ARG A 167 -35.94 -4.17 26.35
N GLY A 168 -35.85 -5.39 25.78
CA GLY A 168 -36.17 -6.62 26.49
C GLY A 168 -35.23 -6.95 27.66
N ILE A 169 -33.96 -6.55 27.58
CA ILE A 169 -32.96 -6.74 28.66
C ILE A 169 -33.13 -5.71 29.78
N TYR A 170 -33.35 -4.44 29.42
CA TYR A 170 -33.28 -3.31 30.34
C TYR A 170 -34.65 -2.84 30.85
N GLY A 171 -35.71 -3.03 30.07
CA GLY A 171 -37.08 -2.70 30.48
C GLY A 171 -37.52 -3.37 31.79
N PRO A 172 -37.31 -4.70 31.97
CA PRO A 172 -37.59 -5.37 33.24
C PRO A 172 -36.77 -4.85 34.44
N LYS A 173 -35.68 -4.12 34.18
CA LYS A 173 -34.84 -3.48 35.21
C LYS A 173 -35.27 -2.03 35.49
N GLY A 174 -36.37 -1.57 34.90
CA GLY A 174 -36.85 -0.19 35.03
C GLY A 174 -36.00 0.85 34.29
N VAL A 175 -35.16 0.41 33.36
CA VAL A 175 -34.28 1.30 32.57
C VAL A 175 -34.93 1.56 31.21
N ASP A 176 -35.18 2.83 30.91
CA ASP A 176 -35.64 3.27 29.59
C ASP A 176 -34.47 3.27 28.59
N VAL A 177 -34.68 2.66 27.42
CA VAL A 177 -33.65 2.53 26.37
C VAL A 177 -33.95 3.55 25.29
N PRO A 178 -33.17 4.65 25.20
CA PRO A 178 -33.39 5.69 24.20
C PRO A 178 -33.10 5.17 22.80
N ASP A 179 -33.68 5.85 21.80
CA ASP A 179 -33.23 5.66 20.43
C ASP A 179 -31.79 6.19 20.25
N PRO A 180 -30.96 5.52 19.44
CA PRO A 180 -29.59 5.97 19.20
C PRO A 180 -29.58 7.23 18.34
N ILE A 181 -28.67 8.15 18.67
CA ILE A 181 -28.38 9.36 17.90
C ILE A 181 -27.86 8.99 16.52
N GLN A 182 -26.99 7.97 16.44
CA GLN A 182 -26.40 7.51 15.19
C GLN A 182 -26.15 6.02 15.23
N THR A 183 -26.31 5.38 14.07
CA THR A 183 -26.06 3.95 13.90
C THR A 183 -25.24 3.66 12.66
N ILE A 184 -24.38 2.64 12.73
CA ILE A 184 -23.60 2.13 11.61
C ILE A 184 -23.66 0.61 11.62
N CYS A 185 -24.10 0.02 10.51
CA CYS A 185 -24.08 -1.41 10.27
C CYS A 185 -22.96 -1.75 9.29
N THR A 186 -21.96 -2.53 9.70
CA THR A 186 -20.93 -3.00 8.77
C THR A 186 -21.50 -4.07 7.83
N ARG A 187 -20.96 -4.15 6.61
CA ARG A 187 -21.36 -5.10 5.58
C ARG A 187 -20.14 -5.68 4.86
N TRP A 188 -19.28 -6.36 5.62
CA TRP A 188 -17.98 -6.84 5.15
C TRP A 188 -18.08 -7.84 4.00
N GLY A 189 -19.17 -8.61 3.91
CA GLY A 189 -19.38 -9.58 2.84
C GLY A 189 -19.74 -8.92 1.50
N ASN A 190 -20.37 -7.75 1.54
CA ASN A 190 -20.77 -6.98 0.36
C ASN A 190 -19.73 -5.90 -0.01
N ASP A 191 -18.78 -5.58 0.88
CA ASP A 191 -17.66 -4.69 0.56
C ASP A 191 -16.80 -5.30 -0.57
N PRO A 192 -16.70 -4.65 -1.74
CA PRO A 192 -15.97 -5.17 -2.89
C PRO A 192 -14.44 -5.24 -2.67
N PHE A 193 -13.92 -4.58 -1.64
CA PHE A 193 -12.49 -4.61 -1.30
C PHE A 193 -12.15 -5.64 -0.23
N SER A 194 -13.15 -6.32 0.34
CA SER A 194 -12.98 -7.31 1.40
C SER A 194 -13.61 -8.66 1.04
N TYR A 195 -14.89 -8.68 0.64
CA TYR A 195 -15.72 -9.88 0.41
C TYR A 195 -15.77 -10.86 1.60
N GLY A 196 -15.71 -10.32 2.81
CA GLY A 196 -15.71 -11.06 4.06
C GLY A 196 -14.90 -10.33 5.12
N SER A 197 -14.73 -10.98 6.27
CA SER A 197 -14.07 -10.41 7.45
C SER A 197 -12.60 -10.83 7.55
N TYR A 198 -12.34 -12.10 7.80
CA TYR A 198 -10.99 -12.64 7.98
C TYR A 198 -10.93 -14.14 7.71
N SER A 199 -9.72 -14.63 7.46
CA SER A 199 -9.45 -16.03 7.14
C SER A 199 -9.73 -17.00 8.30
N HIS A 200 -10.01 -18.26 7.97
CA HIS A 200 -10.05 -19.37 8.93
C HIS A 200 -9.64 -20.67 8.26
N VAL A 201 -9.23 -21.66 9.06
CA VAL A 201 -8.96 -23.01 8.56
C VAL A 201 -10.30 -23.72 8.37
N ARG A 202 -10.77 -23.78 7.12
CA ARG A 202 -11.98 -24.54 6.75
C ARG A 202 -11.69 -26.04 6.84
N VAL A 203 -12.74 -26.86 6.99
CA VAL A 203 -12.66 -28.32 6.79
C VAL A 203 -11.93 -28.61 5.46
N GLN A 204 -10.99 -29.56 5.48
CA GLN A 204 -10.08 -29.91 4.37
C GLN A 204 -8.96 -28.88 4.06
N SER A 205 -8.82 -27.82 4.86
CA SER A 205 -7.67 -26.91 4.82
C SER A 205 -6.73 -27.19 6.00
N SER A 206 -5.56 -26.57 5.99
CA SER A 206 -4.62 -26.64 7.12
C SER A 206 -3.77 -25.37 7.22
N GLY A 207 -3.01 -25.24 8.30
CA GLY A 207 -2.03 -24.16 8.46
C GLY A 207 -1.05 -24.02 7.27
N ARG A 208 -0.80 -25.12 6.53
CA ARG A 208 0.06 -25.11 5.34
C ARG A 208 -0.48 -24.25 4.21
N ASP A 209 -1.79 -24.02 4.15
CA ASP A 209 -2.37 -23.17 3.09
C ASP A 209 -1.99 -21.69 3.29
N TYR A 210 -1.83 -21.22 4.53
CA TYR A 210 -1.26 -19.89 4.82
C TYR A 210 0.18 -19.79 4.34
N ASP A 211 0.98 -20.84 4.59
CA ASP A 211 2.38 -20.90 4.18
C ASP A 211 2.48 -20.85 2.63
N ILE A 212 1.63 -21.62 1.93
CA ILE A 212 1.53 -21.61 0.45
C ILE A 212 1.11 -20.24 -0.06
N LEU A 213 0.11 -19.60 0.56
CA LEU A 213 -0.34 -18.29 0.11
C LEU A 213 0.76 -17.24 0.25
N ALA A 214 1.62 -17.36 1.28
CA ALA A 214 2.79 -16.50 1.51
C ALA A 214 3.99 -16.76 0.57
N GLU A 215 3.97 -17.80 -0.27
CA GLU A 215 5.06 -18.08 -1.21
C GLU A 215 5.16 -16.98 -2.29
N SER A 216 6.34 -16.43 -2.52
CA SER A 216 6.59 -15.49 -3.63
C SER A 216 6.69 -16.22 -4.97
N ILE A 217 6.32 -15.55 -6.06
CA ILE A 217 6.43 -16.08 -7.42
C ILE A 217 7.54 -15.32 -8.17
N GLY A 218 8.52 -16.07 -8.69
CA GLY A 218 9.60 -15.54 -9.53
C GLY A 218 10.48 -14.46 -8.90
N ASN A 219 10.47 -14.30 -7.56
CA ASN A 219 11.06 -13.15 -6.86
C ASN A 219 10.61 -11.80 -7.45
N ARG A 220 9.35 -11.73 -7.90
CA ARG A 220 8.73 -10.55 -8.53
C ARG A 220 7.38 -10.24 -7.90
N LEU A 221 6.57 -11.27 -7.64
CA LEU A 221 5.26 -11.14 -7.03
C LEU A 221 5.28 -11.76 -5.62
N PHE A 222 5.15 -10.90 -4.61
CA PHE A 222 5.16 -11.26 -3.19
C PHE A 222 3.76 -11.13 -2.60
N PHE A 223 3.50 -11.81 -1.48
CA PHE A 223 2.19 -11.81 -0.80
C PHE A 223 2.33 -11.56 0.69
N ALA A 224 1.63 -10.55 1.18
CA ALA A 224 1.46 -10.27 2.61
C ALA A 224 -0.04 -10.09 2.93
N GLY A 225 -0.34 -9.85 4.20
CA GLY A 225 -1.70 -9.75 4.74
C GLY A 225 -1.99 -10.86 5.74
N GLU A 226 -3.11 -10.72 6.46
CA GLU A 226 -3.50 -11.63 7.55
C GLU A 226 -3.57 -13.09 7.09
N ALA A 227 -4.02 -13.33 5.86
CA ALA A 227 -4.14 -14.67 5.28
C ALA A 227 -2.80 -15.29 4.83
N THR A 228 -1.67 -14.65 5.12
CA THR A 228 -0.32 -15.13 4.75
C THR A 228 0.53 -15.48 5.98
N THR A 229 -0.06 -15.53 7.17
CA THR A 229 0.66 -15.89 8.40
C THR A 229 -0.02 -17.06 9.10
N ARG A 230 0.71 -18.18 9.21
CA ARG A 230 0.20 -19.39 9.88
C ARG A 230 0.09 -19.22 11.39
N GLN A 231 1.00 -18.46 12.00
CA GLN A 231 1.08 -18.32 13.46
C GLN A 231 0.04 -17.34 14.01
N TYR A 232 -0.29 -16.31 13.23
CA TYR A 232 -1.15 -15.20 13.68
C TYR A 232 -2.20 -14.80 12.62
N PRO A 233 -2.95 -15.75 12.02
CA PRO A 233 -3.96 -15.42 11.01
C PRO A 233 -5.09 -14.58 11.60
N ALA A 234 -5.89 -13.92 10.76
CA ALA A 234 -7.09 -13.16 11.15
C ALA A 234 -6.86 -12.00 12.15
N THR A 235 -5.64 -11.47 12.23
CA THR A 235 -5.29 -10.41 13.18
C THR A 235 -4.54 -9.25 12.54
N MET A 236 -4.68 -8.05 13.13
CA MET A 236 -3.92 -6.86 12.71
C MET A 236 -2.41 -7.04 12.88
N HIS A 237 -1.96 -7.60 14.00
CA HIS A 237 -0.53 -7.84 14.23
C HIS A 237 0.02 -8.90 13.28
N GLY A 238 -0.77 -9.92 12.94
CA GLY A 238 -0.41 -10.88 11.90
C GLY A 238 -0.21 -10.25 10.52
N ALA A 239 -1.11 -9.35 10.13
CA ALA A 239 -0.96 -8.56 8.91
C ALA A 239 0.30 -7.69 8.94
N TYR A 240 0.53 -6.96 10.03
CA TYR A 240 1.73 -6.14 10.22
C TYR A 240 3.03 -6.94 10.11
N LEU A 241 3.13 -8.07 10.84
CA LEU A 241 4.30 -8.95 10.82
C LEU A 241 4.53 -9.55 9.42
N SER A 242 3.46 -9.88 8.69
CA SER A 242 3.59 -10.36 7.31
C SER A 242 4.15 -9.28 6.36
N GLY A 243 3.82 -8.00 6.59
CA GLY A 243 4.39 -6.87 5.86
C GLY A 243 5.89 -6.74 6.11
N LEU A 244 6.32 -6.79 7.38
CA LEU A 244 7.75 -6.78 7.73
C LEU A 244 8.51 -7.97 7.13
N ARG A 245 7.89 -9.16 7.13
CA ARG A 245 8.44 -10.37 6.51
C ARG A 245 8.71 -10.16 5.02
N GLU A 246 7.73 -9.66 4.28
CA GLU A 246 7.88 -9.46 2.83
C GLU A 246 8.81 -8.29 2.49
N ALA A 247 8.83 -7.20 3.27
CA ALA A 247 9.80 -6.13 3.09
C ALA A 247 11.25 -6.66 3.17
N SER A 248 11.54 -7.53 4.14
CA SER A 248 12.86 -8.19 4.27
C SER A 248 13.17 -9.10 3.08
N ARG A 249 12.19 -9.88 2.60
CA ARG A 249 12.35 -10.76 1.42
C ARG A 249 12.60 -9.97 0.15
N ILE A 250 11.86 -8.88 -0.08
CA ILE A 250 12.04 -7.98 -1.22
C ILE A 250 13.43 -7.33 -1.19
N LEU A 251 13.88 -6.85 -0.03
CA LEU A 251 15.22 -6.29 0.13
C LEU A 251 16.31 -7.31 -0.23
N ARG A 252 16.18 -8.56 0.24
CA ARG A 252 17.11 -9.66 -0.08
C ARG A 252 17.09 -10.01 -1.57
N ALA A 253 15.91 -10.08 -2.18
CA ALA A 253 15.77 -10.34 -3.62
C ALA A 253 16.42 -9.22 -4.45
N THR A 254 16.28 -7.97 -4.01
CA THR A 254 16.92 -6.81 -4.65
C THR A 254 18.44 -6.90 -4.59
N ARG A 255 19.01 -7.21 -3.42
CA ARG A 255 20.46 -7.39 -3.24
C ARG A 255 20.99 -8.60 -4.03
N GLY A 256 20.23 -9.69 -4.07
CA GLY A 256 20.55 -10.88 -4.87
C GLY A 256 20.65 -10.56 -6.37
N ARG A 257 19.71 -9.77 -6.89
CA ARG A 257 19.77 -9.25 -8.26
C ARG A 257 20.98 -8.36 -8.47
N GLN A 258 21.23 -7.39 -7.60
CA GLN A 258 22.41 -6.51 -7.70
C GLN A 258 23.73 -7.30 -7.73
N ASN A 259 23.85 -8.38 -6.96
CA ASN A 259 25.04 -9.23 -6.95
C ASN A 259 25.16 -10.10 -8.21
N TYR A 260 24.04 -10.62 -8.75
CA TYR A 260 24.03 -11.32 -10.05
C TYR A 260 24.41 -10.37 -11.18
N PHE A 261 23.85 -9.16 -11.20
CA PHE A 261 24.21 -8.12 -12.16
C PHE A 261 25.66 -7.68 -11.99
N ARG A 262 26.20 -7.51 -10.77
CA ARG A 262 27.64 -7.23 -10.57
C ARG A 262 28.53 -8.34 -11.13
N ARG A 263 28.16 -9.62 -10.98
CA ARG A 263 28.92 -10.75 -11.54
C ARG A 263 28.78 -10.88 -13.06
N SER A 264 27.63 -10.55 -13.65
CA SER A 264 27.45 -10.54 -15.11
C SER A 264 28.06 -9.32 -15.78
N VAL A 265 28.01 -8.16 -15.12
CA VAL A 265 28.61 -6.88 -15.56
C VAL A 265 30.14 -6.92 -15.41
N GLN A 266 30.69 -7.60 -14.40
CA GLN A 266 32.15 -7.87 -14.35
C GLN A 266 32.65 -8.67 -15.55
N ARG A 267 31.78 -9.41 -16.26
CA ARG A 267 32.17 -10.16 -17.46
C ARG A 267 31.98 -9.38 -18.76
N ASN A 268 31.17 -8.32 -18.81
CA ASN A 268 30.90 -7.55 -20.04
C ASN A 268 30.79 -6.03 -19.74
N VAL A 269 31.94 -5.34 -19.75
CA VAL A 269 32.26 -3.90 -20.03
C VAL A 269 31.29 -2.76 -19.58
N GLY A 270 31.83 -1.72 -18.89
CA GLY A 270 31.19 -0.61 -18.11
C GLY A 270 30.26 0.43 -18.81
N PRO A 271 29.91 1.62 -18.23
CA PRO A 271 30.20 2.26 -16.92
C PRO A 271 28.98 2.39 -15.96
N SER A 272 29.29 2.66 -14.68
CA SER A 272 28.44 2.58 -13.46
C SER A 272 27.48 3.77 -13.22
N SER A 273 26.58 3.61 -12.25
CA SER A 273 25.67 4.62 -11.66
C SER A 273 26.28 6.00 -11.38
N ASP A 274 27.60 6.07 -11.29
CA ASP A 274 28.38 7.30 -11.08
C ASP A 274 28.15 8.32 -12.21
N GLN A 275 27.90 7.86 -13.44
CA GLN A 275 27.66 8.75 -14.58
C GLN A 275 26.35 9.53 -14.47
N LEU A 276 25.29 8.93 -13.93
CA LEU A 276 24.01 9.60 -13.76
C LEU A 276 24.09 10.64 -12.64
N GLY A 277 24.79 10.31 -11.55
CA GLY A 277 25.09 11.25 -10.47
C GLY A 277 25.88 12.47 -10.97
N ASP A 278 26.90 12.25 -11.82
CA ASP A 278 27.69 13.32 -12.41
C ASP A 278 26.87 14.26 -13.32
N LEU A 279 25.93 13.72 -14.10
CA LEU A 279 25.09 14.53 -15.00
C LEU A 279 24.26 15.58 -14.24
N PHE A 280 23.72 15.20 -13.08
CA PHE A 280 22.87 16.08 -12.27
C PHE A 280 23.63 16.94 -11.25
N LYS A 281 24.97 16.95 -11.28
CA LYS A 281 25.77 17.98 -10.57
C LYS A 281 25.59 19.37 -11.18
N MET A 282 25.33 19.43 -12.49
CA MET A 282 25.07 20.67 -13.23
C MET A 282 23.81 20.51 -14.11
N PRO A 283 22.61 20.62 -13.54
CA PRO A 283 21.36 20.57 -14.29
C PRO A 283 21.17 21.82 -15.18
N ASP A 284 20.48 21.67 -16.31
CA ASP A 284 20.15 22.77 -17.22
C ASP A 284 18.95 23.59 -16.73
N LEU A 285 18.01 22.95 -16.03
CA LEU A 285 16.81 23.58 -15.49
C LEU A 285 16.49 22.99 -14.11
N VAL A 286 16.20 23.85 -13.14
CA VAL A 286 15.85 23.46 -11.76
C VAL A 286 14.70 24.32 -11.27
N PHE A 287 13.68 23.69 -10.72
CA PHE A 287 12.60 24.36 -10.00
C PHE A 287 11.99 23.41 -8.98
N GLY A 288 11.81 23.87 -7.73
CA GLY A 288 11.34 23.02 -6.64
C GLY A 288 12.17 21.74 -6.53
N LYS A 289 11.49 20.59 -6.43
CA LYS A 289 12.10 19.25 -6.40
C LYS A 289 12.60 18.72 -7.75
N PHE A 290 12.42 19.45 -8.85
CA PHE A 290 12.69 18.96 -10.21
C PHE A 290 14.02 19.50 -10.74
N SER A 291 14.84 18.61 -11.32
CA SER A 291 16.08 18.96 -12.02
C SER A 291 16.08 18.29 -13.39
N PHE A 292 16.44 19.02 -14.44
CA PHE A 292 16.53 18.53 -15.81
C PHE A 292 17.92 18.63 -16.40
N VAL A 293 18.24 17.67 -17.26
CA VAL A 293 19.49 17.61 -18.02
C VAL A 293 19.17 17.22 -19.47
N PHE A 294 19.64 18.01 -20.43
CA PHE A 294 19.44 17.82 -21.85
C PHE A 294 20.76 17.60 -22.59
N ASN A 295 20.65 17.13 -23.84
CA ASN A 295 21.78 17.06 -24.75
C ASN A 295 22.11 18.47 -25.28
N PRO A 296 23.30 19.04 -24.98
CA PRO A 296 23.66 20.40 -25.40
C PRO A 296 23.90 20.56 -26.90
N LEU A 297 23.96 19.47 -27.67
CA LEU A 297 24.20 19.50 -29.12
C LEU A 297 22.92 19.66 -29.94
N THR A 298 21.75 19.66 -29.30
CA THR A 298 20.46 19.86 -29.96
C THR A 298 19.56 20.77 -29.13
N GLU A 299 18.88 21.70 -29.81
CA GLU A 299 17.85 22.57 -29.25
C GLU A 299 16.44 22.18 -29.72
N ASP A 300 16.30 21.03 -30.39
CA ASP A 300 14.99 20.54 -30.85
C ASP A 300 14.01 20.39 -29.66
N PRO A 301 12.85 21.07 -29.67
CA PRO A 301 11.83 20.96 -28.62
C PRO A 301 11.38 19.53 -28.32
N LYS A 302 11.43 18.65 -29.33
CA LYS A 302 11.05 17.23 -29.18
C LYS A 302 12.17 16.34 -28.67
N SER A 303 13.40 16.85 -28.55
CA SER A 303 14.53 16.08 -28.02
C SER A 303 14.33 15.73 -26.55
N LEU A 304 14.64 14.47 -26.21
CA LEU A 304 14.51 13.96 -24.85
C LEU A 304 15.65 14.46 -23.95
N GLY A 305 15.29 14.83 -22.73
CA GLY A 305 16.18 15.04 -21.60
C GLY A 305 15.84 14.10 -20.44
N LEU A 306 16.68 14.15 -19.41
CA LEU A 306 16.53 13.40 -18.17
C LEU A 306 15.96 14.33 -17.10
N LEU A 307 14.90 13.88 -16.44
CA LEU A 307 14.34 14.49 -15.24
C LEU A 307 14.83 13.73 -14.00
N ARG A 308 15.15 14.46 -12.93
CA ARG A 308 15.33 13.96 -11.57
C ARG A 308 14.37 14.69 -10.63
N ILE A 309 13.67 13.94 -9.79
CA ILE A 309 12.82 14.45 -8.70
C ILE A 309 13.43 14.03 -7.37
N ALA A 310 13.72 14.98 -6.49
CA ALA A 310 14.23 14.73 -5.15
C ALA A 310 13.10 14.77 -4.12
N PHE A 311 13.07 13.80 -3.20
CA PHE A 311 12.15 13.75 -2.07
C PHE A 311 12.95 13.89 -0.78
N ASP A 312 12.65 14.93 0.01
CA ASP A 312 13.32 15.17 1.28
C ASP A 312 13.01 14.06 2.30
N ASN A 313 14.00 13.74 3.15
CA ASN A 313 13.91 12.64 4.09
C ASN A 313 12.89 12.92 5.22
N CYS A 314 12.09 11.89 5.52
CA CYS A 314 11.20 11.80 6.68
C CYS A 314 11.91 12.13 8.01
N THR A 315 11.12 12.61 8.96
CA THR A 315 11.49 13.05 10.31
C THR A 315 12.31 12.04 11.14
N ASP A 316 13.08 12.59 12.09
CA ASP A 316 14.16 11.97 12.89
C ASP A 316 13.89 10.62 13.57
N ASP A 317 12.63 10.18 13.73
CA ASP A 317 12.31 8.94 14.45
C ASP A 317 12.68 7.66 13.68
N MET A 318 12.81 7.71 12.35
CA MET A 318 13.25 6.55 11.55
C MET A 318 14.76 6.29 11.58
N ARG A 319 15.58 7.26 12.01
CA ARG A 319 17.05 7.12 12.06
C ARG A 319 17.50 6.05 13.05
N LYS A 320 16.86 5.98 14.22
CA LYS A 320 17.21 5.02 15.29
C LYS A 320 17.01 3.55 14.91
N VAL A 321 16.18 3.26 13.90
CA VAL A 321 15.93 1.89 13.44
C VAL A 321 16.91 1.46 12.34
N LEU A 322 17.49 2.42 11.61
CA LEU A 322 18.38 2.17 10.46
C LEU A 322 19.88 2.14 10.81
N GLU A 323 20.27 2.64 11.99
CA GLU A 323 21.66 2.75 12.47
C GLU A 323 22.42 1.42 12.64
N LYS A 324 21.77 0.25 12.50
CA LYS A 324 22.48 -1.05 12.57
C LYS A 324 22.85 -1.68 11.23
N SER A 325 22.57 -1.03 10.09
CA SER A 325 22.86 -1.67 8.79
C SER A 325 23.29 -0.76 7.64
N CYS A 326 23.54 0.52 7.91
CA CYS A 326 24.04 1.47 6.92
C CYS A 326 25.25 2.23 7.46
N ASP A 327 26.20 2.50 6.56
CA ASP A 327 27.35 3.37 6.78
C ASP A 327 26.87 4.75 7.29
N PRO A 328 27.40 5.31 8.40
CA PRO A 328 26.83 6.49 9.08
C PRO A 328 26.82 7.80 8.27
N GLN A 329 27.19 7.79 6.99
CA GLN A 329 27.40 8.99 6.17
C GLN A 329 26.44 9.18 4.99
N SER A 330 25.56 8.23 4.64
CA SER A 330 24.68 8.41 3.48
C SER A 330 23.33 9.04 3.86
N ASN A 331 23.33 10.35 4.07
CA ASN A 331 22.13 11.17 4.31
C ASN A 331 21.39 11.46 2.98
N GLN A 332 21.08 10.43 2.19
CA GLN A 332 20.59 10.63 0.81
C GLN A 332 19.05 10.67 0.76
N SER A 333 18.53 11.81 0.30
CA SER A 333 17.15 12.00 -0.18
C SER A 333 16.76 10.94 -1.22
N LEU A 334 15.53 10.41 -1.20
CA LEU A 334 15.05 9.53 -2.26
C LEU A 334 15.01 10.29 -3.60
N GLN A 335 15.58 9.72 -4.66
CA GLN A 335 15.64 10.35 -5.99
C GLN A 335 15.05 9.43 -7.05
N LEU A 336 14.06 9.94 -7.79
CA LEU A 336 13.43 9.24 -8.92
C LEU A 336 13.70 10.00 -10.22
N TYR A 337 13.67 9.27 -11.33
CA TYR A 337 14.09 9.76 -12.63
C TYR A 337 13.08 9.43 -13.72
N ALA A 338 13.05 10.22 -14.78
CA ALA A 338 12.28 9.94 -15.99
C ALA A 338 12.95 10.57 -17.22
N ALA A 339 12.43 10.27 -18.40
CA ALA A 339 12.79 10.98 -19.63
C ALA A 339 11.59 11.80 -20.11
N LEU A 340 11.83 13.05 -20.48
CA LEU A 340 10.83 14.01 -20.94
C LEU A 340 11.40 14.83 -22.09
N SER A 341 10.56 15.30 -23.02
CA SER A 341 11.03 16.24 -24.05
C SER A 341 11.35 17.61 -23.45
N ARG A 342 12.16 18.41 -24.16
CA ARG A 342 12.42 19.81 -23.79
C ARG A 342 11.12 20.62 -23.68
N GLU A 343 10.21 20.45 -24.65
CA GLU A 343 8.89 21.09 -24.64
C GLU A 343 8.10 20.74 -23.36
N GLN A 344 8.02 19.45 -23.00
CA GLN A 344 7.33 18.99 -21.79
C GLN A 344 7.96 19.54 -20.50
N ALA A 345 9.28 19.71 -20.47
CA ALA A 345 9.97 20.31 -19.33
C ALA A 345 9.63 21.79 -19.16
N HIS A 346 9.47 22.52 -20.27
CA HIS A 346 9.03 23.92 -20.27
C HIS A 346 7.55 24.04 -19.91
N GLU A 347 6.68 23.17 -20.43
CA GLU A 347 5.27 23.11 -20.01
C GLU A 347 5.15 22.91 -18.50
N LEU A 348 5.93 21.97 -17.94
CA LEU A 348 5.96 21.72 -16.50
C LEU A 348 6.41 22.95 -15.69
N GLN A 349 7.34 23.73 -16.23
CA GLN A 349 7.80 24.96 -15.58
C GLN A 349 6.68 26.02 -15.49
N MET A 350 5.78 26.06 -16.48
CA MET A 350 4.67 27.02 -16.57
C MET A 350 3.44 26.61 -15.74
N VAL A 351 3.41 25.39 -15.20
CA VAL A 351 2.33 24.94 -14.30
C VAL A 351 2.37 25.76 -13.00
N THR A 352 1.31 26.52 -12.76
CA THR A 352 1.10 27.28 -11.52
C THR A 352 0.69 26.36 -10.38
N GLY A 353 1.37 26.41 -9.23
CA GLY A 353 1.07 25.61 -8.05
C GLY A 353 2.32 25.12 -7.32
N GLU A 354 2.12 24.38 -6.23
CA GLU A 354 3.19 23.73 -5.46
C GLU A 354 3.75 22.50 -6.20
N ASP A 355 4.84 21.92 -5.71
CA ASP A 355 5.51 20.76 -6.33
C ASP A 355 4.55 19.56 -6.52
N GLU A 356 3.55 19.40 -5.66
CA GLU A 356 2.50 18.39 -5.77
C GLU A 356 1.61 18.60 -7.00
N SER A 357 1.24 19.86 -7.32
CA SER A 357 0.45 20.17 -8.52
C SER A 357 1.21 19.84 -9.80
N LYS A 358 2.54 20.04 -9.78
CA LYS A 358 3.44 19.71 -10.91
C LYS A 358 3.61 18.19 -11.07
N LEU A 359 3.71 17.44 -9.97
CA LEU A 359 3.70 15.97 -9.97
C LEU A 359 2.39 15.42 -10.54
N VAL A 360 1.25 15.98 -10.13
CA VAL A 360 -0.08 15.61 -10.65
C VAL A 360 -0.17 15.86 -12.17
N PHE A 361 0.33 17.00 -12.65
CA PHE A 361 0.37 17.30 -14.10
C PHE A 361 1.22 16.26 -14.86
N LEU A 362 2.41 15.93 -14.36
CA LEU A 362 3.28 14.92 -14.97
C LEU A 362 2.62 13.54 -15.08
N ILE A 363 1.92 13.12 -14.03
CA ILE A 363 1.29 11.80 -13.98
C ILE A 363 0.03 11.75 -14.84
N ASN A 364 -0.82 12.77 -14.76
CA ASN A 364 -2.14 12.74 -15.38
C ASN A 364 -2.16 13.22 -16.83
N ASN A 365 -1.36 14.24 -17.18
CA ASN A 365 -1.40 14.85 -18.52
C ASN A 365 -0.30 14.28 -19.42
N ILE A 366 0.89 14.02 -18.87
CA ILE A 366 2.03 13.52 -19.64
C ILE A 366 2.14 11.98 -19.57
N GLY A 367 1.55 11.33 -18.56
CA GLY A 367 1.65 9.88 -18.37
C GLY A 367 3.05 9.43 -17.94
N LEU A 368 3.73 10.25 -17.14
CA LEU A 368 5.13 10.05 -16.76
C LEU A 368 5.37 8.73 -16.00
N LYS A 369 6.44 8.03 -16.37
CA LYS A 369 6.95 6.85 -15.66
C LYS A 369 8.19 7.21 -14.84
N LEU A 370 8.06 7.21 -13.52
CA LEU A 370 9.20 7.41 -12.60
C LEU A 370 9.95 6.10 -12.36
N MET A 371 11.27 6.17 -12.38
CA MET A 371 12.19 5.04 -12.27
C MET A 371 13.31 5.35 -11.29
N GLY A 372 13.85 4.33 -10.62
CA GLY A 372 15.12 4.47 -9.89
C GLY A 372 16.32 4.62 -10.85
N ALA A 373 17.45 5.13 -10.34
CA ALA A 373 18.67 5.38 -11.14
C ALA A 373 19.11 4.17 -11.97
N ASN A 374 19.05 2.96 -11.42
CA ASN A 374 19.44 1.74 -12.12
C ASN A 374 18.47 1.38 -13.25
N ALA A 375 17.16 1.52 -13.04
CA ALA A 375 16.16 1.25 -14.06
C ALA A 375 16.24 2.26 -15.22
N LEU A 376 16.44 3.55 -14.90
CA LEU A 376 16.69 4.59 -15.90
C LEU A 376 17.94 4.28 -16.74
N GLY A 377 19.03 3.86 -16.08
CA GLY A 377 20.28 3.48 -16.75
C GLY A 377 20.14 2.30 -17.70
N ILE A 378 19.16 1.42 -17.48
CA ILE A 378 18.86 0.29 -18.38
C ILE A 378 17.96 0.76 -19.53
N THR A 379 16.82 1.39 -19.21
CA THR A 379 15.80 1.77 -20.21
C THR A 379 16.27 2.90 -21.13
N TYR A 380 17.08 3.82 -20.61
CA TYR A 380 17.55 5.02 -21.31
C TYR A 380 19.08 5.09 -21.41
N ASN A 381 19.78 3.94 -21.43
CA ASN A 381 21.25 3.90 -21.46
C ASN A 381 21.86 4.73 -22.61
N SER A 382 21.28 4.61 -23.80
CA SER A 382 21.71 5.36 -24.99
C SER A 382 21.57 6.88 -24.79
N LEU A 383 20.47 7.32 -24.17
CA LEU A 383 20.23 8.73 -23.87
C LEU A 383 21.20 9.26 -22.81
N VAL A 384 21.41 8.52 -21.72
CA VAL A 384 22.39 8.86 -20.66
C VAL A 384 23.79 8.97 -21.25
N THR A 385 24.20 8.00 -22.08
CA THR A 385 25.52 7.98 -22.71
C THR A 385 25.69 9.13 -23.71
N SER A 386 24.66 9.41 -24.51
CA SER A 386 24.64 10.50 -25.49
C SER A 386 24.80 11.87 -24.81
N ILE A 387 23.99 12.14 -23.78
CA ILE A 387 24.05 13.38 -22.99
C ILE A 387 25.41 13.51 -22.28
N SER A 388 25.91 12.43 -21.66
CA SER A 388 27.20 12.41 -20.97
C SER A 388 28.36 12.71 -21.93
N SER A 389 28.36 12.09 -23.11
CA SER A 389 29.39 12.31 -24.13
C SER A 389 29.34 13.73 -24.69
N ALA A 390 28.15 14.24 -24.99
CA ALA A 390 27.94 15.60 -25.47
C ALA A 390 28.42 16.67 -24.47
N ARG A 391 28.14 16.46 -23.17
CA ARG A 391 28.58 17.37 -22.10
C ARG A 391 30.08 17.30 -21.85
N LYS A 392 30.71 16.11 -21.96
CA LYS A 392 32.18 15.96 -21.91
C LYS A 392 32.88 16.64 -23.10
N GLY A 393 32.28 16.59 -24.29
CA GLY A 393 32.77 17.30 -25.47
C GLY A 393 32.83 18.82 -25.28
N ARG A 394 31.79 19.41 -24.68
CA ARG A 394 31.73 20.86 -24.36
C ARG A 394 32.84 21.32 -23.39
N SER A 395 33.29 20.45 -22.48
CA SER A 395 34.39 20.76 -21.55
C SER A 395 35.75 20.86 -22.28
N ARG A 396 35.97 20.04 -23.32
CA ARG A 396 37.22 20.08 -24.11
C ARG A 396 37.34 21.31 -25.00
N TYR A 397 36.23 21.85 -25.51
CA TYR A 397 36.22 23.06 -26.35
C TYR A 397 36.40 24.37 -25.57
N ARG A 398 36.43 24.35 -24.23
CA ARG A 398 36.80 25.54 -23.42
C ARG A 398 38.32 25.71 -23.23
N ILE A 399 39.15 24.73 -23.60
CA ILE A 399 40.60 24.77 -23.37
C ILE A 399 41.39 25.15 -24.64
N SER A 400 40.75 25.23 -25.80
CA SER A 400 41.40 25.63 -27.06
C SER A 400 40.83 26.95 -27.59
N ALA A 401 41.04 28.04 -26.86
CA ALA A 401 41.11 29.37 -27.47
C ALA A 401 42.60 29.71 -27.62
N PRO A 402 43.11 29.93 -28.84
CA PRO A 402 44.50 30.32 -29.03
C PRO A 402 44.73 31.72 -28.45
N LEU A 403 45.82 31.83 -27.68
CA LEU A 403 46.45 33.10 -27.33
C LEU A 403 46.75 33.88 -28.63
N LEU A 404 45.97 34.91 -28.90
CA LEU A 404 46.38 35.99 -29.80
C LEU A 404 47.13 37.02 -28.97
N ASN A 405 48.47 36.93 -29.04
CA ASN A 405 49.39 37.97 -28.66
C ASN A 405 49.44 39.06 -29.74
N THR A 406 49.42 40.32 -29.27
CA THR A 406 50.02 41.55 -29.83
C THR A 406 49.49 42.04 -31.20
N VAL A 407 49.15 43.31 -31.40
CA VAL A 407 49.81 44.58 -30.99
C VAL A 407 48.79 45.61 -30.51
#